data_AF-A0A165RX76-F1
#
_entry.id   AF-A0A165RX76-F1
#
_cell.length_a   1.000
_cell.length_b   1.000
_cell.length_c   1.000
_cell.angle_alpha   90.00
_cell.angle_beta   90.00
_cell.angle_gamma   90.00
#
_symmetry.space_group_name_H-M   'P 1'
#
loop_
_entity.id
_entity.type
_entity.pdbx_description
1 polymer ?
#
loop_
_entity_poly.entity_id
_entity_poly.type
_entity_poly.pdbx_seq_one_letter_code
_entity_poly.pdbx_strand_id
1 'polypeptide(L)'
;MDQWSAIQGNLLVNNVENEAVLEYSILGPTVTFSTPAVIAVTGGVVNAKLNGTQIHENQAIEVNSEDVLEIGPLTQGRYGYLAVSGGLQVDSILASKATSLRYGLGGFKGRALKRGIF
;
A
#
# COMPACT_ATOMS: atom_id res chain seq x y z
N MET A 1 12.77 7.38 -3.33
CA MET A 1 12.02 6.70 -2.25
C MET A 1 12.75 5.44 -1.85
N ASP A 2 12.28 4.74 -0.82
CA ASP A 2 12.86 3.49 -0.33
C ASP A 2 12.34 2.29 -1.12
N GLN A 3 13.10 1.88 -2.13
CA GLN A 3 12.74 0.77 -3.00
C GLN A 3 12.78 -0.59 -2.29
N TRP A 4 13.64 -0.74 -1.28
CA TRP A 4 13.80 -2.01 -0.57
C TRP A 4 12.54 -2.36 0.22
N SER A 5 11.95 -1.39 0.92
CA SER A 5 10.72 -1.60 1.66
C SER A 5 9.53 -1.95 0.75
N ALA A 6 9.46 -1.36 -0.45
CA ALA A 6 8.44 -1.71 -1.44
C ALA A 6 8.59 -3.16 -1.93
N ILE A 7 9.81 -3.56 -2.28
CA ILE A 7 10.13 -4.95 -2.68
C ILE A 7 9.80 -5.91 -1.54
N GLN A 8 10.20 -5.60 -0.31
CA GLN A 8 9.92 -6.43 0.86
C GLN A 8 8.41 -6.65 1.04
N GLY A 9 7.60 -5.61 0.88
CA GLY A 9 6.13 -5.71 0.94
C GLY A 9 5.58 -6.67 -0.10
N ASN A 10 6.03 -6.55 -1.35
CA ASN A 10 5.63 -7.46 -2.43
C ASN A 10 6.01 -8.92 -2.14
N LEU A 11 7.25 -9.16 -1.68
CA LEU A 11 7.71 -10.52 -1.38
C LEU A 11 6.92 -11.16 -0.23
N LEU A 12 6.56 -10.39 0.81
CA LEU A 12 5.76 -10.88 1.94
C LEU A 12 4.38 -11.39 1.50
N VAL A 13 3.76 -10.76 0.50
CA VAL A 13 2.45 -11.17 -0.02
C VAL A 13 2.54 -12.05 -1.27
N ASN A 14 3.73 -12.59 -1.56
CA ASN A 14 4.01 -13.48 -2.69
C ASN A 14 3.75 -12.85 -4.08
N ASN A 15 3.98 -11.55 -4.21
CA ASN A 15 4.04 -10.86 -5.50
C ASN A 15 5.46 -10.91 -6.09
N VAL A 16 5.57 -10.58 -7.39
CA VAL A 16 6.87 -10.25 -7.99
C VAL A 16 7.44 -8.96 -7.39
N GLU A 17 8.77 -8.85 -7.32
CA GLU A 17 9.48 -7.75 -6.65
C GLU A 17 8.98 -6.35 -7.05
N ASN A 18 8.71 -6.16 -8.35
CA ASN A 18 8.35 -4.87 -8.94
C ASN A 18 6.84 -4.70 -9.18
N GLU A 19 5.99 -5.47 -8.51
CA GLU A 19 4.54 -5.26 -8.56
C GLU A 19 4.16 -3.92 -7.91
N ALA A 20 3.05 -3.33 -8.35
CA ALA A 20 2.59 -2.04 -7.83
C ALA A 20 2.15 -2.15 -6.37
N VAL A 21 2.67 -1.24 -5.54
CA VAL A 21 2.27 -1.04 -4.14
C VAL A 21 1.70 0.36 -3.94
N LEU A 22 0.88 0.53 -2.90
CA LEU A 22 0.41 1.85 -2.50
C LEU A 22 1.45 2.52 -1.60
N GLU A 23 2.05 3.61 -2.08
CA GLU A 23 2.96 4.44 -1.29
C GLU A 23 2.21 5.57 -0.57
N TYR A 24 2.57 5.84 0.68
CA TYR A 24 2.10 6.99 1.45
C TYR A 24 3.25 7.69 2.17
N SER A 25 3.09 8.99 2.43
CA SER A 25 4.11 9.83 3.08
C SER A 25 3.60 10.40 4.40
N ILE A 26 4.33 10.15 5.49
CA ILE A 26 4.07 10.61 6.87
C ILE A 26 2.75 10.09 7.47
N LEU A 27 1.63 10.19 6.78
CA LEU A 27 0.31 9.72 7.21
C LEU A 27 -0.21 8.70 6.20
N GLY A 28 -0.59 7.52 6.69
CA GLY A 28 -1.20 6.49 5.88
C GLY A 28 -2.70 6.70 5.65
N PRO A 29 -3.29 5.94 4.72
CA PRO A 29 -4.72 5.93 4.48
C PRO A 29 -5.48 5.04 5.48
N THR A 30 -6.79 5.24 5.54
CA THR A 30 -7.74 4.21 5.97
C THR A 30 -8.27 3.51 4.72
N VAL A 31 -8.21 2.19 4.68
CA VAL A 31 -8.62 1.36 3.55
C VAL A 31 -9.63 0.33 4.02
N THR A 32 -10.74 0.20 3.31
CA THR A 32 -11.72 -0.86 3.51
C THR A 32 -11.54 -1.91 2.42
N PHE A 33 -11.49 -3.19 2.79
CA PHE A 33 -11.34 -4.29 1.85
C PHE A 33 -12.72 -4.81 1.44
N SER A 34 -13.03 -4.80 0.14
CA SER A 34 -14.29 -5.36 -0.37
C SER A 34 -14.23 -6.88 -0.58
N THR A 35 -13.03 -7.45 -0.66
CA THR A 35 -12.78 -8.88 -0.86
C THR A 35 -11.65 -9.37 0.04
N PRO A 36 -11.64 -10.65 0.44
CA PRO A 36 -10.51 -11.22 1.18
C PRO A 36 -9.20 -11.10 0.40
N ALA A 37 -8.10 -10.81 1.11
CA ALA A 37 -6.77 -10.66 0.52
C ALA A 37 -5.67 -10.91 1.56
N VAL A 38 -4.42 -10.99 1.12
CA VAL A 38 -3.25 -10.91 2.00
C VAL A 38 -2.55 -9.59 1.76
N ILE A 39 -2.21 -8.87 2.82
CA ILE A 39 -1.56 -7.57 2.75
C ILE A 39 -0.25 -7.55 3.54
N ALA A 40 0.61 -6.58 3.24
CA ALA A 40 1.77 -6.25 4.07
C ALA A 40 1.95 -4.74 4.14
N VAL A 41 2.21 -4.23 5.34
CA VAL A 41 2.59 -2.83 5.59
C VAL A 41 4.09 -2.80 5.86
N THR A 42 4.84 -2.00 5.11
CA THR A 42 6.31 -1.90 5.23
C THR A 42 6.79 -0.45 5.15
N GLY A 43 8.10 -0.22 5.36
CA GLY A 43 8.71 1.11 5.33
C GLY A 43 8.92 1.67 6.73
N GLY A 44 8.49 2.91 6.96
CA GLY A 44 8.57 3.52 8.28
C GLY A 44 7.68 2.83 9.33
N VAL A 45 7.98 3.08 10.60
CA VAL A 45 7.28 2.50 11.75
C VAL A 45 5.93 3.20 11.93
N VAL A 46 4.84 2.44 12.01
CA VAL A 46 3.46 2.93 12.12
C VAL A 46 2.63 2.03 13.04
N ASN A 47 1.86 2.65 13.93
CA ASN A 47 0.84 1.95 14.70
C ASN A 47 -0.40 1.75 13.83
N ALA A 48 -0.35 0.78 12.90
CA ALA A 48 -1.48 0.40 12.07
C ALA A 48 -2.46 -0.51 12.85
N LYS A 49 -3.74 -0.42 12.50
CA LYS A 49 -4.81 -1.22 13.11
C LYS A 49 -5.66 -1.88 12.05
N LEU A 50 -6.02 -3.14 12.26
CA LEU A 50 -7.04 -3.84 11.51
C LEU A 50 -8.27 -4.01 12.41
N ASN A 51 -9.41 -3.43 12.02
CA ASN A 51 -10.64 -3.43 12.82
C ASN A 51 -10.42 -2.99 14.28
N GLY A 52 -9.62 -1.93 14.47
CA GLY A 52 -9.25 -1.41 15.79
C GLY A 52 -8.19 -2.21 16.56
N THR A 53 -7.80 -3.39 16.10
CA THR A 53 -6.74 -4.22 16.70
C THR A 53 -5.39 -3.89 16.09
N GLN A 54 -4.38 -3.63 16.91
CA GLN A 54 -3.04 -3.31 16.41
C GLN A 54 -2.43 -4.49 15.65
N ILE A 55 -1.82 -4.19 14.51
CA ILE A 55 -1.04 -5.14 13.70
C ILE A 55 0.44 -4.78 13.72
N HIS A 56 1.31 -5.76 13.46
CA HIS A 56 2.73 -5.51 13.24
C HIS A 56 3.01 -5.29 11.76
N GLU A 57 3.96 -4.40 11.47
CA GLU A 57 4.50 -4.17 10.13
C GLU A 57 5.43 -5.31 9.72
N ASN A 58 5.81 -5.36 8.44
CA ASN A 58 6.78 -6.31 7.87
C ASN A 58 6.38 -7.79 8.01
N GLN A 59 5.08 -8.06 8.00
CA GLN A 59 4.51 -9.41 7.98
C GLN A 59 3.33 -9.49 7.02
N ALA A 60 3.04 -10.70 6.53
CA ALA A 60 1.83 -10.98 5.77
C ALA A 60 0.63 -11.07 6.72
N ILE A 61 -0.45 -10.37 6.38
CA ILE A 61 -1.67 -10.29 7.19
C ILE A 61 -2.85 -10.64 6.30
N GLU A 62 -3.63 -11.63 6.72
CA GLU A 62 -4.90 -11.95 6.06
C GLU A 62 -5.96 -10.92 6.46
N VAL A 63 -6.69 -10.42 5.47
CA VAL A 63 -7.84 -9.55 5.65
C VAL A 63 -9.06 -10.17 4.98
N ASN A 64 -10.22 -9.96 5.59
CA ASN A 64 -11.51 -10.40 5.07
C ASN A 64 -12.24 -9.25 4.36
N SER A 65 -13.33 -9.61 3.68
CA SER A 65 -14.28 -8.61 3.19
C SER A 65 -14.85 -7.79 4.36
N GLU A 66 -15.02 -6.50 4.14
CA GLU A 66 -15.44 -5.47 5.11
C GLU A 66 -14.42 -5.11 6.20
N ASP A 67 -13.23 -5.74 6.20
CA ASP A 67 -12.18 -5.35 7.13
C ASP A 67 -11.69 -3.91 6.83
N VAL A 68 -11.41 -3.18 7.90
CA VAL A 68 -10.91 -1.80 7.84
C VAL A 68 -9.49 -1.74 8.39
N LEU A 69 -8.55 -1.39 7.51
CA LEU A 69 -7.17 -1.10 7.87
C LEU A 69 -7.00 0.41 8.06
N GLU A 70 -6.60 0.80 9.26
CA GLU A 70 -6.27 2.17 9.64
C GLU A 70 -4.76 2.31 9.74
N ILE A 71 -4.14 3.02 8.78
CA ILE A 71 -2.71 3.33 8.83
C ILE A 71 -2.55 4.75 9.35
N GLY A 72 -2.07 4.88 10.59
CA GLY A 72 -1.85 6.15 11.25
C GLY A 72 -0.62 6.93 10.74
N PRO A 73 -0.19 7.95 11.49
CA PRO A 73 1.06 8.64 11.22
C PRO A 73 2.26 7.74 11.52
N LEU A 74 3.30 7.86 10.70
CA LEU A 74 4.60 7.23 10.93
C LEU A 74 5.25 7.86 12.18
N THR A 75 5.73 7.01 13.08
CA THR A 75 6.52 7.43 14.25
C THR A 75 8.01 7.52 13.93
N GLN A 76 8.47 6.74 12.94
CA GLN A 76 9.83 6.79 12.40
C GLN A 76 9.80 6.57 10.89
N GLY A 77 10.73 7.22 10.18
CA GLY A 77 10.77 7.19 8.72
C GLY A 77 9.81 8.19 8.06
N ARG A 78 9.79 8.21 6.72
CA ARG A 78 9.03 9.20 5.92
C ARG A 78 8.00 8.57 4.99
N TYR A 79 8.29 7.38 4.48
CA TYR A 79 7.46 6.67 3.52
C TYR A 79 7.07 5.32 4.10
N GLY A 80 5.84 4.91 3.85
CA GLY A 80 5.37 3.56 4.07
C GLY A 80 4.68 3.03 2.83
N TYR A 81 4.54 1.71 2.77
CA TYR A 81 4.01 1.00 1.62
C TYR A 81 2.98 -0.02 2.09
N LEU A 82 1.89 -0.13 1.32
CA LEU A 82 0.90 -1.19 1.45
C LEU A 82 0.95 -2.04 0.19
N ALA A 83 1.37 -3.30 0.35
CA ALA A 83 1.32 -4.32 -0.68
C ALA A 83 0.07 -5.18 -0.49
N VAL A 84 -0.53 -5.62 -1.59
CA VAL A 84 -1.71 -6.51 -1.62
C VAL A 84 -1.38 -7.68 -2.54
N SER A 85 -1.65 -8.90 -2.10
CA SER A 85 -1.45 -10.12 -2.87
C SER A 85 -2.21 -10.07 -4.21
N GLY A 86 -1.56 -10.43 -5.31
CA GLY A 86 -2.12 -10.30 -6.66
C GLY A 86 -1.94 -8.91 -7.28
N GLY A 87 -1.37 -7.95 -6.52
CA GLY A 87 -1.01 -6.62 -6.98
C GLY A 87 -2.18 -5.67 -7.17
N LEU A 88 -1.86 -4.43 -7.53
CA LEU A 88 -2.86 -3.41 -7.85
C LEU A 88 -3.23 -3.46 -9.33
N GLN A 89 -4.53 -3.56 -9.61
CA GLN A 89 -5.11 -3.54 -10.95
C GLN A 89 -5.20 -2.09 -11.46
N VAL A 90 -4.09 -1.58 -11.98
CA VAL A 90 -3.99 -0.26 -12.61
C VAL A 90 -3.33 -0.39 -13.97
N ASP A 91 -3.69 0.51 -14.89
CA ASP A 91 -3.14 0.54 -16.24
C ASP A 91 -1.63 0.75 -16.21
N SER A 92 -0.93 0.01 -17.07
CA SER A 92 0.50 0.21 -17.31
C SER A 92 0.70 1.29 -18.36
N ILE A 93 1.48 2.32 -18.03
CA ILE A 93 1.87 3.39 -18.94
C ILE A 93 3.39 3.35 -19.07
N LEU A 94 3.89 3.23 -20.31
CA LEU A 94 5.32 3.05 -20.59
C LEU A 94 5.93 1.85 -19.84
N ALA A 95 5.21 0.72 -19.83
CA ALA A 95 5.57 -0.51 -19.10
C ALA A 95 5.73 -0.33 -17.59
N SER A 96 5.15 0.72 -17.00
CA SER A 96 5.18 0.99 -15.57
C SER A 96 3.80 1.31 -15.01
N LYS A 97 3.54 0.87 -13.77
CA LYS A 97 2.36 1.23 -12.98
C LYS A 97 2.61 2.41 -12.03
N ALA A 98 3.83 2.97 -12.00
CA ALA A 98 4.20 4.06 -11.10
C ALA A 98 3.46 5.36 -11.43
N THR A 99 3.15 6.16 -10.40
CA THR A 99 2.51 7.47 -10.58
C THR A 99 3.56 8.57 -10.68
N SER A 100 3.52 9.37 -11.75
CA SER A 100 4.26 10.62 -11.87
C SER A 100 3.33 11.80 -11.69
N LEU A 101 3.30 12.38 -10.48
CA LEU A 101 2.49 13.57 -10.18
C LEU A 101 2.91 14.79 -11.00
N ARG A 102 4.19 14.88 -11.38
CA ARG A 102 4.73 15.99 -12.17
C ARG A 102 4.13 16.03 -13.58
N TYR A 103 3.93 14.87 -14.17
CA TYR A 103 3.46 14.74 -15.55
C TYR A 103 2.01 14.28 -15.66
N GLY A 104 1.36 13.93 -14.55
CA GLY A 104 -0.02 13.45 -14.55
C GLY A 104 -0.14 12.06 -15.19
N LEU A 105 0.85 11.18 -14.99
CA LEU A 105 0.94 9.88 -15.68
C LEU A 105 0.97 8.70 -14.71
N GLY A 106 0.43 7.57 -15.15
CA GLY A 106 0.50 6.27 -14.48
C GLY A 106 -0.31 6.16 -13.19
N GLY A 107 -0.23 5.00 -12.55
CA GLY A 107 -1.04 4.64 -11.38
C GLY A 107 -2.52 4.93 -11.56
N PHE A 108 -3.17 5.53 -10.55
CA PHE A 108 -4.57 5.87 -10.64
C PHE A 108 -4.79 7.27 -11.25
N LYS A 109 -5.02 7.31 -12.56
CA LYS A 109 -5.31 8.54 -13.32
C LYS A 109 -4.23 9.62 -13.16
N GLY A 110 -2.97 9.22 -12.94
CA GLY A 110 -1.83 10.15 -12.86
C GLY A 110 -1.84 11.10 -11.67
N ARG A 111 -2.61 10.80 -10.61
CA ARG A 111 -2.82 11.72 -9.49
C ARG A 111 -2.73 11.03 -8.14
N ALA A 112 -2.59 11.84 -7.09
CA ALA A 112 -2.74 11.36 -5.73
C ALA A 112 -4.15 10.77 -5.50
N LEU A 113 -4.20 9.73 -4.67
CA LEU A 113 -5.44 9.16 -4.18
C LEU A 113 -6.20 10.20 -3.34
N LYS A 114 -7.53 10.11 -3.35
CA LYS A 114 -8.45 11.01 -2.64
C LYS A 114 -9.46 10.15 -1.89
N ARG A 115 -9.98 10.64 -0.77
CA ARG A 115 -11.04 9.95 -0.03
C ARG A 115 -12.23 9.59 -0.93
N GLY A 116 -12.79 8.40 -0.74
CA GLY A 116 -13.97 7.92 -1.47
C GLY A 116 -13.67 7.45 -2.90
N ILE A 117 -12.41 7.18 -3.21
CA ILE A 117 -12.08 6.35 -4.38
C ILE A 117 -11.98 4.91 -3.89
N PHE A 118 -12.83 4.06 -4.48
CA PHE A 118 -13.08 2.65 -4.14
C PHE A 118 -13.17 2.38 -2.63
#